data_AF-A0A1V6JKL1-F1
#
_entry.id   AF-A0A1V6JKL1-F1
#
_cell.length_a   1.000
_cell.length_b   1.000
_cell.length_c   1.000
_cell.angle_alpha   90.00
_cell.angle_beta   90.00
_cell.angle_gamma   90.00
#
_symmetry.space_group_name_H-M   'P 1'
#
loop_
_entity.id
_entity.type
_entity.pdbx_description
1 polymer ?
#
loop_
_entity_poly.entity_id
_entity_poly.type
_entity_poly.pdbx_seq_one_letter_code
_entity_poly.pdbx_strand_id
1 'polypeptide(L)'
;MSQTDIYYRIRRILSFNFNVEDHGNLYTASLNNQLGLSPMELNLLLYHIEQSFNIKLKDGLETEVSSLNQLVSYVSHEVNRKNLN
;
A
#
# COMPACT_ATOMS: atom_id res chain seq x y z
N MET A 1 -0.06 -8.72 -12.64
CA MET A 1 0.74 -8.93 -11.41
C MET A 1 -0.18 -9.53 -10.36
N SER A 2 0.27 -10.50 -9.55
CA SER A 2 -0.62 -11.11 -8.55
C SER A 2 -0.81 -10.21 -7.32
N GLN A 3 -1.90 -10.39 -6.57
CA GLN A 3 -2.10 -9.68 -5.29
C GLN A 3 -0.98 -9.98 -4.28
N THR A 4 -0.45 -11.21 -4.31
CA THR A 4 0.69 -11.61 -3.48
C THR A 4 1.95 -10.81 -3.81
N ASP A 5 2.25 -10.60 -5.09
CA ASP A 5 3.40 -9.78 -5.51
C ASP A 5 3.24 -8.32 -5.08
N ILE A 6 2.03 -7.77 -5.23
CA ILE A 6 1.69 -6.41 -4.80
C ILE A 6 1.89 -6.28 -3.30
N TYR A 7 1.37 -7.22 -2.52
CA TYR A 7 1.53 -7.27 -1.07
C TYR A 7 3.00 -7.24 -0.64
N TYR A 8 3.83 -8.14 -1.18
CA TYR A 8 5.26 -8.16 -0.83
C TYR A 8 6.01 -6.90 -1.27
N ARG A 9 5.61 -6.29 -2.38
CA ARG A 9 6.22 -5.04 -2.84
C ARG A 9 5.82 -3.86 -1.96
N ILE A 10 4.57 -3.78 -1.50
CA ILE A 10 4.14 -2.78 -0.52
C ILE A 10 4.85 -3.00 0.82
N ARG A 11 5.02 -4.25 1.28
CA ARG A 11 5.84 -4.55 2.48
C ARG A 11 7.26 -4.02 2.37
N ARG A 12 7.91 -4.18 1.20
CA ARG A 12 9.25 -3.61 1.00
C ARG A 12 9.24 -2.09 1.13
N ILE A 13 8.24 -1.40 0.58
CA ILE A 13 8.12 0.05 0.73
C ILE A 13 7.99 0.44 2.21
N LEU A 14 7.13 -0.27 2.95
CA LEU A 14 6.93 -0.09 4.39
C LEU A 14 8.23 -0.29 5.18
N SER A 15 8.95 -1.38 4.91
CA SER A 15 10.21 -1.67 5.60
C SER A 15 11.31 -0.65 5.28
N PHE A 16 11.48 -0.27 4.01
CA PHE A 16 12.57 0.63 3.59
C PHE A 16 12.34 2.10 3.91
N ASN A 17 11.09 2.57 3.92
CA ASN A 17 10.79 4.00 4.03
C ASN A 17 10.12 4.38 5.37
N PHE A 18 9.54 3.42 6.08
CA PHE A 18 8.74 3.68 7.28
C PHE A 18 9.21 2.89 8.51
N ASN A 19 10.34 2.19 8.44
CA ASN A 19 10.87 1.33 9.52
C ASN A 19 9.85 0.33 10.08
N VAL A 20 8.87 -0.08 9.27
CA VAL A 20 7.92 -1.11 9.66
C VAL A 20 8.63 -2.46 9.66
N GLU A 21 8.70 -3.08 10.83
CA GLU A 21 9.39 -4.36 11.00
C GLU A 21 8.75 -5.47 10.15
N ASP A 22 9.58 -6.22 9.44
CA ASP A 22 9.15 -7.28 8.52
C ASP A 22 8.89 -8.61 9.26
N HIS A 23 8.09 -8.57 10.33
CA HIS A 23 7.83 -9.74 11.17
C HIS A 23 6.40 -10.25 11.01
N GLY A 24 6.27 -11.52 10.62
CA GLY A 24 4.98 -12.20 10.51
C GLY A 24 4.11 -11.79 9.31
N ASN A 25 2.83 -12.12 9.38
CA ASN A 25 1.84 -11.80 8.35
C ASN A 25 1.11 -10.50 8.72
N LEU A 26 1.43 -9.43 8.00
CA LEU A 26 0.82 -8.11 8.17
C LEU A 26 -0.40 -7.87 7.26
N TYR A 27 -0.89 -8.88 6.53
CA TYR A 27 -1.86 -8.66 5.45
C TYR A 27 -3.13 -7.93 5.89
N THR A 28 -3.65 -8.22 7.08
CA THR A 28 -4.83 -7.54 7.64
C THR A 28 -4.47 -6.43 8.63
N ALA A 29 -3.20 -6.04 8.72
CA ALA A 29 -2.75 -5.05 9.70
C ALA A 29 -3.37 -3.68 9.41
N SER A 30 -3.84 -3.02 10.47
CA SER A 30 -4.28 -1.62 10.42
C SER A 30 -3.08 -0.72 10.15
N LEU A 31 -3.20 0.17 9.15
CA LEU A 31 -2.15 1.09 8.75
C LEU A 31 -1.78 2.05 9.88
N ASN A 32 -2.76 2.56 10.61
CA ASN A 32 -2.52 3.56 11.66
C ASN A 32 -2.26 2.91 13.02
N ASN A 33 -3.01 1.86 13.38
CA ASN A 33 -2.93 1.30 14.73
C ASN A 33 -1.81 0.26 14.89
N GLN A 34 -1.61 -0.60 13.88
CA GLN A 34 -0.63 -1.70 13.98
C GLN A 34 0.68 -1.34 13.29
N LEU A 35 0.63 -0.62 12.17
CA LEU A 35 1.84 -0.15 11.49
C LEU A 35 2.27 1.25 11.94
N GLY A 36 1.47 1.93 12.77
CA GLY A 36 1.84 3.22 13.36
C GLY A 36 1.90 4.39 12.39
N LEU A 37 1.36 4.26 11.18
CA LEU A 37 1.46 5.30 10.16
C LEU A 37 0.58 6.49 10.54
N SER A 38 1.20 7.67 10.67
CA SER A 38 0.48 8.93 10.73
C SER A 38 -0.21 9.24 9.38
N PRO A 39 -1.19 10.17 9.34
CA PRO A 39 -1.81 10.59 8.09
C PRO A 39 -0.80 11.12 7.05
N MET A 40 0.28 11.76 7.50
CA MET A 40 1.35 12.24 6.62
C MET A 40 2.15 11.07 6.03
N GLU A 41 2.50 10.08 6.85
CA GLU A 41 3.21 8.88 6.40
C GLU A 41 2.35 8.02 5.49
N LEU A 42 1.05 7.93 5.74
CA LEU A 42 0.13 7.24 4.83
C LEU A 42 0.12 7.92 3.46
N ASN A 43 0.06 9.25 3.39
CA ASN A 43 0.17 9.96 2.12
C ASN A 43 1.51 9.70 1.40
N LEU A 44 2.62 9.69 2.13
CA LEU A 44 3.94 9.35 1.57
C LEU A 44 3.98 7.90 1.08
N LEU A 45 3.34 6.97 1.79
CA LEU A 45 3.23 5.57 1.38
C LEU A 45 2.48 5.46 0.05
N LEU A 46 1.34 6.15 -0.07
CA LEU A 46 0.57 6.18 -1.31
C LEU A 46 1.40 6.73 -2.48
N TYR A 47 2.15 7.82 -2.25
CA TYR A 47 3.09 8.36 -3.24
C TYR A 47 4.15 7.33 -3.67
N HIS A 48 4.80 6.65 -2.73
CA HIS A 48 5.78 5.60 -3.06
C HIS A 48 5.15 4.43 -3.83
N ILE A 49 3.91 4.08 -3.52
CA ILE A 49 3.15 3.05 -4.24
C ILE A 49 2.88 3.51 -5.68
N GLU A 50 2.39 4.73 -5.90
CA GLU A 50 2.17 5.27 -7.24
C GLU A 50 3.44 5.19 -8.09
N GLN A 51 4.59 5.62 -7.55
CA GLN A 51 5.89 5.54 -8.23
C GLN A 51 6.31 4.10 -8.50
N SER A 52 6.18 3.22 -7.50
CA SER A 52 6.62 1.82 -7.60
C SER A 52 5.82 1.03 -8.64
N PHE A 53 4.50 1.20 -8.67
CA PHE A 53 3.62 0.48 -9.60
C PHE A 53 3.35 1.25 -10.90
N ASN A 54 3.80 2.51 -11.00
CA ASN A 54 3.52 3.42 -12.10
C ASN A 54 1.99 3.50 -12.35
N ILE A 55 1.24 3.80 -11.29
CA ILE A 55 -0.23 3.96 -11.31
C ILE A 55 -0.58 5.32 -10.69
N LYS A 56 -1.81 5.78 -10.91
CA LYS A 56 -2.38 6.91 -10.17
C LYS A 56 -3.46 6.38 -9.24
N LEU A 57 -3.32 6.65 -7.95
CA LEU A 57 -4.32 6.32 -6.94
C LEU A 57 -5.37 7.43 -6.88
N LYS A 58 -6.51 7.11 -6.28
CA LYS A 58 -7.62 8.06 -6.10
C LYS A 58 -7.23 9.12 -5.06
N ASP A 59 -7.57 10.38 -5.31
CA ASP A 59 -7.41 11.47 -4.34
C ASP A 59 -8.25 11.19 -3.08
N GLY A 60 -7.68 11.39 -1.89
CA GLY A 60 -8.37 11.14 -0.62
C GLY A 60 -8.36 9.67 -0.16
N LEU A 61 -7.67 8.78 -0.89
CA LEU A 61 -7.56 7.35 -0.54
C LEU A 61 -7.00 7.12 0.87
N GLU A 62 -6.14 8.01 1.37
CA GLU A 62 -5.59 7.99 2.73
C GLU A 62 -6.67 8.07 3.83
N THR A 63 -7.88 8.55 3.49
CA THR A 63 -9.02 8.59 4.40
C THR A 63 -9.95 7.38 4.26
N GLU A 64 -9.81 6.61 3.17
CA GLU A 64 -10.67 5.48 2.85
C GLU A 64 -10.02 4.13 3.17
N VAL A 65 -8.68 4.08 3.18
CA VAL A 65 -7.91 2.85 3.40
C VAL A 65 -7.46 2.73 4.86
N SER A 66 -7.87 1.67 5.53
CA SER A 66 -7.60 1.46 6.96
C SER A 66 -6.63 0.31 7.24
N SER A 67 -6.46 -0.60 6.29
CA SER A 67 -5.67 -1.83 6.44
C SER A 67 -4.88 -2.19 5.18
N LEU A 68 -3.84 -3.01 5.36
CA LEU A 68 -2.94 -3.37 4.27
C LEU A 68 -3.61 -4.19 3.16
N ASN A 69 -4.55 -5.08 3.48
CA ASN A 69 -5.31 -5.84 2.49
C ASN A 69 -6.24 -4.96 1.65
N GLN A 70 -6.82 -3.91 2.24
CA GLN A 70 -7.61 -2.93 1.50
C GLN A 70 -6.71 -2.18 0.51
N LEU A 71 -5.54 -1.72 0.98
CA LEU A 71 -4.56 -1.04 0.13
C LEU A 71 -4.08 -1.94 -1.02
N VAL A 72 -3.76 -3.20 -0.74
CA VAL A 72 -3.38 -4.19 -1.77
C VAL A 72 -4.49 -4.38 -2.79
N SER A 73 -5.75 -4.41 -2.35
CA SER A 73 -6.90 -4.57 -3.25
C SER A 73 -7.07 -3.38 -4.19
N TYR A 74 -6.93 -2.15 -3.67
CA TYR A 74 -6.94 -0.93 -4.48
C TYR A 74 -5.81 -0.90 -5.50
N VAL A 75 -4.57 -1.18 -5.06
CA VAL A 75 -3.41 -1.22 -5.97
C VAL A 75 -3.57 -2.31 -7.01
N SER A 76 -4.10 -3.47 -6.65
CA SER A 76 -4.38 -4.55 -7.60
C SER A 76 -5.41 -4.15 -8.65
N HIS A 77 -6.47 -3.44 -8.25
CA HIS A 77 -7.45 -2.92 -9.19
C HIS A 77 -6.80 -1.97 -10.19
N GLU A 78 -6.02 -1.00 -9.71
CA GLU A 78 -5.36 0.00 -10.56
C GLU A 78 -4.29 -0.58 -11.49
N VAL A 79 -3.47 -1.51 -10.99
CA VAL A 79 -2.46 -2.21 -11.80
C VAL A 79 -3.15 -3.01 -12.92
N ASN A 80 -4.24 -3.70 -12.62
CA ASN A 80 -4.97 -4.47 -13.63
C ASN A 80 -5.67 -3.55 -14.63
N ARG A 81 -6.29 -2.46 -14.17
CA ARG A 81 -6.91 -1.44 -15.03
C ARG A 81 -5.90 -0.83 -16.00
N LYS A 82 -4.68 -0.54 -15.53
CA LYS A 82 -3.59 -0.04 -16.38
C LYS A 82 -3.18 -1.04 -17.46
N ASN A 83 -3.07 -2.33 -17.14
CA ASN A 83 -2.64 -3.34 -18.11
C ASN A 83 -3.68 -3.66 -19.19
N LEU A 84 -4.92 -3.23 -19.00
CA LEU A 84 -6.01 -3.39 -19.97
C LEU A 84 -6.10 -2.22 -20.96
N ASN A 85 -5.39 -1.13 -20.71
CA ASN A 85 -5.31 0.06 -21.57
C ASN A 85 -3.96 0.11 -22.29
#